data_AF-A0A9N6WXD9-F1
#
_entry.id   AF-A0A9N6WXD9-F1
#
_cell.length_a   1.000
_cell.length_b   1.000
_cell.length_c   1.000
_cell.angle_alpha   90.00
_cell.angle_beta   90.00
_cell.angle_gamma   90.00
#
_symmetry.space_group_name_H-M   'P 1'
#
loop_
_entity.id
_entity.type
_entity.pdbx_description
1 polymer ?
#
loop_
_entity_poly.entity_id
_entity_poly.type
_entity_poly.pdbx_seq_one_letter_code
_entity_poly.pdbx_strand_id
1 'polypeptide(L)'
;MESNQIDVESTNIKQKEEEEDIGITLVEVLEEEAQLEEDANAVLGGSDDKNCTYSAGYVNRQALYACVTCTPKSGDKDQSAGVCLACSYHCHDGHELIELYTKRNFRCDCGNSKFDGNKCALEAEKDEVNEKNIYNHNYTGLYCTCNKPYPDPEDLNPDEMHLGQVPPSDSDYSEMICDHCMEEHKFLTTYVELFDAASKPAESINCDLYKAKNMEFLIDEEDTVKFYEAKGKERKQPSHNDQLMMALSSLDRVQQVEAIHEYQSFSAELKEYLKKFADNKKIVRAEDIEEFFGKLKERK
;
A
#
# COMPACT_ATOMS: atom_id res chain seq x y z
N MET A 1 49.46 -28.54 54.28
CA MET A 1 49.81 -29.18 52.99
C MET A 1 48.49 -29.57 52.37
N GLU A 2 47.90 -28.65 51.62
CA GLU A 2 46.67 -28.90 50.87
C GLU A 2 46.84 -28.34 49.46
N SER A 3 46.22 -29.10 48.57
CA SER A 3 46.31 -29.18 47.12
C SER A 3 46.03 -27.85 46.42
N ASN A 4 46.85 -27.55 45.41
CA ASN A 4 46.62 -26.45 44.47
C ASN A 4 46.09 -27.06 43.15
N GLN A 5 44.89 -26.65 42.73
CA GLN A 5 44.32 -26.96 41.42
C GLN A 5 43.93 -25.63 40.75
N ILE A 6 44.14 -25.58 39.43
CA ILE A 6 44.25 -24.38 38.59
C ILE A 6 42.88 -24.08 37.94
N ASP A 7 42.44 -22.82 37.98
CA ASP A 7 41.43 -22.20 37.08
C ASP A 7 42.02 -20.83 36.67
N VAL A 8 42.49 -20.57 35.46
CA VAL A 8 41.81 -20.36 34.16
C VAL A 8 40.67 -19.35 34.22
N GLU A 9 40.99 -18.05 34.26
CA GLU A 9 40.17 -16.94 33.70
C GLU A 9 40.80 -15.58 34.04
N SER A 10 41.76 -15.09 33.26
CA SER A 10 42.28 -13.73 33.46
C SER A 10 42.91 -13.10 32.20
N THR A 11 42.48 -13.45 30.99
CA THR A 11 42.96 -12.78 29.77
C THR A 11 41.88 -12.74 28.69
N ASN A 12 40.74 -12.09 28.94
CA ASN A 12 39.85 -11.69 27.85
C ASN A 12 38.90 -10.52 28.15
N ILE A 13 39.40 -9.48 28.82
CA ILE A 13 38.64 -8.23 28.99
C ILE A 13 39.55 -7.09 28.55
N LYS A 14 39.59 -6.85 27.23
CA LYS A 14 40.02 -5.63 26.55
C LYS A 14 40.11 -5.94 25.06
N GLN A 15 38.99 -5.83 24.36
CA GLN A 15 38.86 -5.49 22.93
C GLN A 15 37.52 -6.01 22.40
N LYS A 16 36.50 -5.13 22.37
CA LYS A 16 35.46 -5.00 21.32
C LYS A 16 34.34 -4.11 21.86
N GLU A 17 34.62 -2.81 21.93
CA GLU A 17 33.61 -1.75 21.93
C GLU A 17 34.15 -0.66 20.99
N GLU A 18 34.11 -0.98 19.70
CA GLU A 18 34.02 0.02 18.65
C GLU A 18 32.69 -0.30 17.95
N GLU A 19 31.59 0.12 18.57
CA GLU A 19 30.37 0.38 17.81
C GLU A 19 30.71 1.60 16.95
N GLU A 20 30.87 1.38 15.65
CA GLU A 20 30.84 2.46 14.68
C GLU A 20 29.48 3.16 14.85
N ASP A 21 29.52 4.36 15.44
CA ASP A 21 28.41 5.30 15.45
C ASP A 21 28.18 5.71 13.99
N ILE A 22 27.38 4.90 13.27
CA ILE A 22 26.93 5.19 11.91
C ILE A 22 25.95 6.37 12.04
N GLY A 23 26.50 7.57 12.05
CA GLY A 23 25.73 8.80 12.01
C GLY A 23 24.97 8.88 10.70
N ILE A 24 23.68 8.54 10.72
CA ILE A 24 22.77 8.73 9.59
C ILE A 24 22.57 10.23 9.37
N THR A 25 22.76 10.69 8.14
CA THR A 25 22.58 12.10 7.81
C THR A 25 21.11 12.42 7.54
N LEU A 26 20.66 13.63 7.90
CA LEU A 26 19.28 14.07 7.64
C LEU A 26 18.90 14.00 6.15
N VAL A 27 19.88 14.12 5.25
CA VAL A 27 19.67 14.00 3.80
C VAL A 27 19.32 12.57 3.42
N GLU A 28 20.02 11.57 3.97
CA GLU A 28 19.72 10.15 3.75
C GLU A 28 18.31 9.79 4.26
N VAL A 29 17.89 10.34 5.41
CA VAL A 29 16.52 10.15 5.94
C VAL A 29 15.46 10.80 5.04
N LEU A 30 15.77 11.96 4.45
CA LEU A 30 14.85 12.64 3.54
C LEU A 30 14.71 11.89 2.21
N GLU A 31 15.81 11.36 1.68
CA GLU A 31 15.82 10.55 0.45
C GLU A 31 15.12 9.19 0.65
N GLU A 32 15.33 8.53 1.79
CA GLU A 32 14.67 7.26 2.12
C GLU A 32 13.15 7.42 2.27
N GLU A 33 12.68 8.48 2.93
CA GLU A 33 11.24 8.74 3.05
C GLU A 33 10.59 9.06 1.70
N ALA A 34 11.27 9.84 0.86
CA ALA A 34 10.79 10.13 -0.49
C ALA A 34 10.67 8.85 -1.33
N GLN A 35 11.61 7.92 -1.15
CA GLN A 35 11.59 6.62 -1.81
C GLN A 35 10.42 5.75 -1.32
N LEU A 36 10.18 5.70 0.00
CA LEU A 36 9.06 4.96 0.59
C LEU A 36 7.70 5.53 0.18
N GLU A 37 7.58 6.86 0.10
CA GLU A 37 6.37 7.56 -0.35
C GLU A 37 6.10 7.25 -1.84
N GLU A 38 7.14 7.15 -2.66
CA GLU A 38 7.00 6.79 -4.07
C GLU A 38 6.64 5.31 -4.28
N ASP A 39 7.23 4.40 -3.50
CA ASP A 39 6.87 2.98 -3.52
C ASP A 39 5.41 2.77 -3.07
N ALA A 40 4.96 3.48 -2.03
CA ALA A 40 3.56 3.48 -1.60
C ALA A 40 2.63 4.03 -2.70
N ASN A 41 3.02 5.12 -3.36
CA ASN A 41 2.26 5.68 -4.49
C ASN A 41 2.17 4.71 -5.68
N ALA A 42 3.24 3.96 -5.97
CA ALA A 42 3.23 2.94 -7.00
C ALA A 42 2.22 1.82 -6.71
N VAL A 43 2.11 1.40 -5.44
CA VAL A 43 1.18 0.35 -5.00
C VAL A 43 -0.26 0.86 -4.94
N LEU A 44 -0.48 2.08 -4.46
CA LEU A 44 -1.81 2.68 -4.27
C LEU A 44 -2.34 3.37 -5.53
N GLY A 45 -1.58 3.36 -6.62
CA GLY A 45 -1.98 3.94 -7.91
C GLY A 45 -2.02 5.47 -7.90
N GLY A 46 -1.15 6.11 -7.12
CA GLY A 46 -1.10 7.57 -6.98
C GLY A 46 -2.33 8.17 -6.29
N SER A 47 -2.96 7.41 -5.38
CA SER A 47 -4.07 7.91 -4.58
C SER A 47 -3.67 9.11 -3.73
N ASP A 48 -4.51 10.15 -3.72
CA ASP A 48 -4.37 11.31 -2.84
C ASP A 48 -4.80 10.94 -1.41
N ASP A 49 -3.91 11.21 -0.45
CA ASP A 49 -4.07 10.97 0.99
C ASP A 49 -4.77 12.11 1.72
N LYS A 50 -4.87 13.29 1.10
CA LYS A 50 -5.36 14.54 1.72
C LYS A 50 -6.70 14.98 1.18
N ASN A 51 -6.98 14.73 -0.10
CA ASN A 51 -8.19 15.21 -0.77
C ASN A 51 -9.11 14.05 -1.15
N CYS A 52 -10.40 14.20 -0.86
CA CYS A 52 -11.40 13.22 -1.29
C CYS A 52 -11.49 13.20 -2.82
N THR A 53 -11.41 12.01 -3.42
CA THR A 53 -11.47 11.83 -4.87
C THR A 53 -12.85 12.05 -5.49
N TYR A 54 -13.88 12.31 -4.67
CA TYR A 54 -15.25 12.52 -5.15
C TYR A 54 -15.34 13.65 -6.21
N SER A 55 -14.66 14.76 -5.97
CA SER A 55 -14.69 15.93 -6.87
C SER A 55 -13.85 15.75 -8.13
N ALA A 56 -12.92 14.79 -8.14
CA ALA A 56 -12.24 14.34 -9.35
C ALA A 56 -13.15 13.47 -10.25
N GLY A 57 -14.35 13.08 -9.77
CA GLY A 57 -15.29 12.27 -10.51
C GLY A 57 -14.93 10.79 -10.49
N TYR A 58 -15.09 10.13 -11.64
CA TYR A 58 -14.75 8.71 -11.81
C TYR A 58 -13.29 8.60 -12.23
N VAL A 59 -12.40 8.39 -11.26
CA VAL A 59 -10.96 8.32 -11.52
C VAL A 59 -10.56 7.00 -12.17
N ASN A 60 -9.54 7.05 -13.03
CA ASN A 60 -9.10 5.89 -13.82
C ASN A 60 -8.56 4.76 -12.94
N ARG A 61 -7.90 5.09 -11.84
CA ARG A 61 -7.35 4.15 -10.86
C ARG A 61 -7.19 4.84 -9.52
N GLN A 62 -7.61 4.19 -8.43
CA GLN A 62 -7.36 4.62 -7.05
C GLN A 62 -7.47 3.45 -6.10
N ALA A 63 -6.71 3.45 -5.01
CA ALA A 63 -6.93 2.59 -3.85
C ALA A 63 -8.30 2.87 -3.23
N LEU A 64 -9.04 1.80 -2.94
CA LEU A 64 -10.36 1.85 -2.30
C LEU A 64 -10.43 0.99 -1.05
N TYR A 65 -11.31 1.40 -0.14
CA TYR A 65 -11.56 0.72 1.12
C TYR A 65 -13.07 0.56 1.32
N ALA A 66 -13.51 -0.58 1.87
CA ALA A 66 -14.88 -0.76 2.34
C ALA A 66 -14.89 -0.68 3.87
N CYS A 67 -15.73 0.18 4.44
CA CYS A 67 -15.83 0.32 5.90
C CYS A 67 -16.91 -0.59 6.45
N VAL A 68 -16.54 -1.70 7.09
CA VAL A 68 -17.54 -2.63 7.67
C VAL A 68 -18.23 -2.06 8.90
N THR A 69 -17.57 -1.13 9.61
CA THR A 69 -18.18 -0.41 10.73
C THR A 69 -19.33 0.49 10.27
N CYS A 70 -19.16 1.22 9.17
CA CYS A 70 -20.18 2.14 8.65
C CYS A 70 -21.19 1.46 7.71
N THR A 71 -20.78 0.40 7.01
CA THR A 71 -21.64 -0.38 6.12
C THR A 71 -21.68 -1.86 6.53
N PRO A 72 -22.24 -2.20 7.71
CA PRO A 72 -22.24 -3.58 8.23
C PRO A 72 -23.14 -4.53 7.43
N LYS A 73 -24.04 -3.98 6.61
CA LYS A 73 -24.95 -4.72 5.73
C LYS A 73 -24.43 -4.83 4.30
N SER A 74 -23.13 -4.64 4.09
CA SER A 74 -22.50 -4.66 2.76
C SER A 74 -22.66 -5.99 2.00
N GLY A 75 -23.24 -7.03 2.64
CA GLY A 75 -23.63 -8.30 2.01
C GLY A 75 -24.62 -8.15 0.85
N ASP A 76 -25.45 -7.09 0.86
CA ASP A 76 -26.23 -6.70 -0.31
C ASP A 76 -25.43 -5.71 -1.17
N LYS A 77 -25.30 -6.01 -2.47
CA LYS A 77 -24.58 -5.17 -3.45
C LYS A 77 -25.03 -3.71 -3.42
N ASP A 78 -26.31 -3.47 -3.17
CA ASP A 78 -26.90 -2.12 -3.15
C ASP A 78 -26.50 -1.32 -1.89
N GLN A 79 -26.06 -2.00 -0.83
CA GLN A 79 -25.64 -1.40 0.44
C GLN A 79 -24.12 -1.34 0.61
N SER A 80 -23.36 -1.97 -0.28
CA SER A 80 -21.90 -1.83 -0.32
C SER A 80 -21.51 -0.38 -0.67
N ALA A 81 -20.45 0.13 -0.04
CA ALA A 81 -19.89 1.44 -0.30
C ALA A 81 -18.37 1.37 -0.31
N GLY A 82 -17.73 2.18 -1.17
CA GLY A 82 -16.28 2.31 -1.24
C GLY A 82 -15.82 3.72 -0.90
N VAL A 83 -14.77 3.84 -0.10
CA VAL A 83 -14.15 5.12 0.26
C VAL A 83 -12.73 5.19 -0.28
N CYS A 84 -12.28 6.39 -0.65
CA CYS A 84 -10.91 6.62 -1.13
C CYS A 84 -9.92 6.69 0.03
N LEU A 85 -8.62 6.66 -0.29
CA LEU A 85 -7.51 6.75 0.67
C LEU A 85 -7.62 7.94 1.63
N ALA A 86 -7.82 9.17 1.13
CA ALA A 86 -7.98 10.31 2.03
C ALA A 86 -9.15 10.15 3.03
N CYS A 87 -10.25 9.52 2.61
CA CYS A 87 -11.39 9.29 3.49
C CYS A 87 -11.13 8.16 4.51
N SER A 88 -10.30 7.16 4.20
CA SER A 88 -9.94 6.17 5.21
C SER A 88 -9.22 6.82 6.39
N TYR A 89 -8.34 7.79 6.13
CA TYR A 89 -7.60 8.49 7.20
C TYR A 89 -8.38 9.59 7.89
N HIS A 90 -9.19 10.37 7.16
CA HIS A 90 -9.81 11.57 7.74
C HIS A 90 -11.25 11.37 8.21
N CYS A 91 -11.94 10.32 7.73
CA CYS A 91 -13.35 10.08 8.04
C CYS A 91 -13.61 8.71 8.67
N HIS A 92 -12.74 7.74 8.41
CA HIS A 92 -12.87 6.37 8.89
C HIS A 92 -11.67 5.91 9.73
N ASP A 93 -10.98 6.87 10.34
CA ASP A 93 -9.91 6.59 11.30
C ASP A 93 -10.44 5.80 12.49
N GLY A 94 -9.76 4.71 12.84
CA GLY A 94 -10.19 3.79 13.90
C GLY A 94 -11.44 2.96 13.57
N HIS A 95 -11.92 2.94 12.33
CA HIS A 95 -12.93 1.98 11.88
C HIS A 95 -12.29 0.73 11.29
N GLU A 96 -13.05 -0.36 11.28
CA GLU A 96 -12.63 -1.58 10.58
C GLU A 96 -12.85 -1.40 9.07
N LEU A 97 -11.74 -1.44 8.33
CA LEU A 97 -11.68 -1.23 6.89
C LEU A 97 -11.16 -2.50 6.19
N ILE A 98 -11.82 -2.86 5.10
CA ILE A 98 -11.34 -3.86 4.15
C ILE A 98 -10.68 -3.12 3.00
N GLU A 99 -9.41 -3.42 2.76
CA GLU A 99 -8.70 -2.89 1.58
C GLU A 99 -9.16 -3.63 0.32
N LEU A 100 -9.62 -2.86 -0.69
CA LEU A 100 -10.09 -3.39 -1.97
C LEU A 100 -9.06 -3.26 -3.10
N TYR A 101 -7.82 -2.92 -2.74
CA TYR A 101 -6.73 -2.59 -3.65
C TYR A 101 -7.12 -1.44 -4.58
N THR A 102 -6.40 -1.29 -5.70
CA THR A 102 -6.73 -0.29 -6.71
C THR A 102 -7.92 -0.73 -7.57
N LYS A 103 -8.92 0.14 -7.71
CA LYS A 103 -10.06 -0.03 -8.62
C LYS A 103 -10.11 1.10 -9.64
N ARG A 104 -10.80 0.86 -10.76
CA ARG A 104 -10.94 1.78 -11.89
C ARG A 104 -12.35 2.33 -11.98
N ASN A 105 -12.49 3.55 -12.52
CA ASN A 105 -13.77 4.20 -12.80
C ASN A 105 -14.71 4.20 -11.59
N PHE A 106 -14.18 4.54 -10.42
CA PHE A 106 -14.94 4.57 -9.17
C PHE A 106 -14.91 5.97 -8.58
N ARG A 107 -16.01 6.38 -7.95
CA ARG A 107 -16.14 7.67 -7.27
C ARG A 107 -16.42 7.43 -5.78
N CYS A 108 -15.68 8.11 -4.90
CA CYS A 108 -15.76 7.90 -3.45
C CYS A 108 -17.19 8.06 -2.90
N ASP A 109 -17.69 7.06 -2.17
CA ASP A 109 -19.03 7.08 -1.56
C ASP A 109 -19.09 7.74 -0.18
N CYS A 110 -17.93 8.04 0.44
CA CYS A 110 -17.88 8.56 1.81
C CYS A 110 -18.84 9.74 1.99
N GLY A 111 -19.77 9.63 2.95
CA GLY A 111 -20.69 10.71 3.29
C GLY A 111 -21.96 10.84 2.43
N ASN A 112 -22.16 9.95 1.46
CA ASN A 112 -23.41 9.87 0.69
C ASN A 112 -24.52 9.13 1.47
N SER A 113 -25.64 8.82 0.81
CA SER A 113 -26.79 8.21 1.49
C SER A 113 -26.52 6.82 2.06
N LYS A 114 -25.42 6.16 1.67
CA LYS A 114 -25.03 4.83 2.16
C LYS A 114 -24.42 4.84 3.57
N PHE A 115 -24.11 6.01 4.13
CA PHE A 115 -23.41 6.16 5.42
C PHE A 115 -24.33 6.65 6.57
N ASP A 116 -25.63 6.35 6.49
CA ASP A 116 -26.64 6.64 7.54
C ASP A 116 -26.60 8.08 8.09
N GLY A 117 -26.30 9.05 7.22
CA GLY A 117 -26.26 10.48 7.56
C GLY A 117 -24.91 11.02 8.03
N ASN A 118 -23.89 10.18 8.20
CA ASN A 118 -22.52 10.64 8.40
C ASN A 118 -22.07 11.40 7.15
N LYS A 119 -21.36 12.52 7.34
CA LYS A 119 -20.87 13.37 6.24
C LYS A 119 -19.36 13.24 6.11
N CYS A 120 -18.87 13.39 4.88
CA CYS A 120 -17.44 13.39 4.62
C CYS A 120 -16.84 14.71 5.11
N ALA A 121 -15.73 14.62 5.86
CA ALA A 121 -15.02 15.78 6.38
C ALA A 121 -14.27 16.57 5.30
N LEU A 122 -13.92 15.91 4.19
CA LEU A 122 -13.11 16.46 3.11
C LEU A 122 -13.94 17.04 1.95
N GLU A 123 -15.15 16.54 1.75
CA GLU A 123 -16.03 16.97 0.66
C GLU A 123 -17.49 16.96 1.13
N ALA A 124 -18.08 18.15 1.23
CA ALA A 124 -19.38 18.34 1.87
C ALA A 124 -20.56 18.04 0.93
N GLU A 125 -20.43 18.39 -0.34
CA GLU A 125 -21.51 18.36 -1.32
C GLU A 125 -21.36 17.14 -2.23
N LYS A 126 -22.22 16.14 -2.01
CA LYS A 126 -22.22 14.89 -2.77
C LYS A 126 -23.64 14.49 -3.17
N ASP A 127 -23.74 13.93 -4.37
CA ASP A 127 -24.90 13.18 -4.86
C ASP A 127 -25.25 12.06 -3.87
N GLU A 128 -26.54 11.74 -3.76
CA GLU A 128 -27.02 10.71 -2.82
C GLU A 128 -26.40 9.34 -3.14
N VAL A 129 -26.26 9.00 -4.42
CA VAL A 129 -25.71 7.74 -4.90
C VAL A 129 -24.84 7.95 -6.14
N ASN A 130 -23.79 7.14 -6.26
CA ASN A 130 -22.92 7.13 -7.44
C ASN A 130 -23.37 6.01 -8.40
N GLU A 131 -24.19 6.34 -9.40
CA GLU A 131 -24.85 5.35 -10.28
C GLU A 131 -23.91 4.46 -11.09
N LYS A 132 -22.67 4.91 -11.38
CA LYS A 132 -21.71 4.12 -12.18
C LYS A 132 -20.76 3.29 -11.32
N ASN A 133 -20.83 3.39 -9.99
CA ASN A 133 -20.03 2.55 -9.12
C ASN A 133 -20.52 1.10 -9.22
N ILE A 134 -19.56 0.16 -9.27
CA ILE A 134 -19.84 -1.28 -9.35
C ILE A 134 -19.36 -1.93 -8.06
N TYR A 135 -20.25 -2.69 -7.44
CA TYR A 135 -20.01 -3.38 -6.18
C TYR A 135 -20.11 -4.89 -6.36
N ASN A 136 -19.23 -5.61 -5.65
CA ASN A 136 -19.18 -7.07 -5.65
C ASN A 136 -18.91 -7.57 -4.22
N HIS A 137 -18.71 -8.88 -4.05
CA HIS A 137 -18.47 -9.49 -2.75
C HIS A 137 -17.11 -9.11 -2.12
N ASN A 138 -16.22 -8.41 -2.82
CA ASN A 138 -14.99 -7.90 -2.20
C ASN A 138 -15.29 -6.85 -1.11
N TYR A 139 -16.40 -6.12 -1.24
CA TYR A 139 -16.84 -5.13 -0.24
C TYR A 139 -17.31 -5.76 1.09
N THR A 140 -17.39 -7.09 1.15
CA THR A 140 -17.63 -7.86 2.39
C THR A 140 -16.40 -8.66 2.81
N GLY A 141 -15.25 -8.42 2.18
CA GLY A 141 -13.98 -9.06 2.51
C GLY A 141 -13.82 -10.44 1.90
N LEU A 142 -14.72 -10.85 1.01
CA LEU A 142 -14.67 -12.14 0.34
C LEU A 142 -13.97 -12.00 -1.01
N TYR A 143 -13.22 -13.03 -1.41
CA TYR A 143 -12.44 -13.02 -2.64
C TYR A 143 -12.54 -14.36 -3.38
N CYS A 144 -12.18 -14.30 -4.66
CA CYS A 144 -12.19 -15.42 -5.58
C CYS A 144 -13.60 -16.05 -5.74
N THR A 145 -13.73 -17.06 -6.60
CA THR A 145 -14.96 -17.84 -6.75
C THR A 145 -15.25 -18.72 -5.53
N CYS A 146 -14.25 -18.92 -4.66
CA CYS A 146 -14.39 -19.67 -3.41
C CYS A 146 -15.10 -18.90 -2.29
N ASN A 147 -15.27 -17.58 -2.40
CA ASN A 147 -15.88 -16.72 -1.39
C ASN A 147 -15.22 -16.85 -0.01
N LYS A 148 -13.89 -16.94 0.03
CA LYS A 148 -13.12 -16.97 1.26
C LYS A 148 -12.72 -15.56 1.70
N PRO A 149 -12.60 -15.29 3.02
CA PRO A 149 -12.08 -14.03 3.50
C PRO A 149 -10.60 -13.87 3.14
N TYR A 150 -10.11 -12.63 3.08
CA TYR A 150 -8.67 -12.37 2.98
C TYR A 150 -8.26 -11.30 4.02
N PRO A 151 -7.24 -11.55 4.85
CA PRO A 151 -6.48 -12.81 4.96
C PRO A 151 -7.33 -13.96 5.54
N ASP A 152 -7.22 -15.17 4.98
CA ASP A 152 -7.97 -16.35 5.42
C ASP A 152 -7.28 -16.99 6.65
N PRO A 153 -7.86 -16.96 7.85
CA PRO A 153 -7.22 -17.48 9.06
C PRO A 153 -7.05 -19.00 9.05
N GLU A 154 -7.76 -19.71 8.17
CA GLU A 154 -7.65 -21.17 8.02
C GLU A 154 -6.72 -21.57 6.88
N ASP A 155 -6.14 -20.61 6.15
CA ASP A 155 -5.24 -20.88 5.04
C ASP A 155 -3.82 -21.17 5.53
N LEU A 156 -3.34 -22.36 5.19
CA LEU A 156 -1.99 -22.83 5.54
C LEU A 156 -0.94 -22.33 4.53
N ASN A 157 -1.37 -21.87 3.35
CA ASN A 157 -0.52 -21.38 2.27
C ASN A 157 -1.05 -20.03 1.70
N PRO A 158 -1.01 -18.93 2.48
CA PRO A 158 -1.58 -17.64 2.08
C PRO A 158 -0.96 -17.02 0.81
N ASP A 159 0.23 -17.49 0.40
CA ASP A 159 0.93 -17.05 -0.82
C ASP A 159 0.44 -17.80 -2.09
N GLU A 160 -0.28 -18.91 -1.94
CA GLU A 160 -0.86 -19.63 -3.07
C GLU A 160 -2.24 -19.05 -3.39
N MET A 161 -2.34 -18.29 -4.49
CA MET A 161 -3.65 -17.91 -5.00
C MET A 161 -4.48 -19.17 -5.26
N HIS A 162 -5.75 -19.16 -4.84
CA HIS A 162 -6.75 -20.22 -5.04
C HIS A 162 -7.16 -20.37 -6.52
N LEU A 163 -6.20 -20.43 -7.43
CA LEU A 163 -6.36 -20.83 -8.81
C LEU A 163 -6.54 -22.34 -8.77
N GLY A 164 -7.63 -22.87 -9.32
CA GLY A 164 -7.88 -24.32 -9.35
C GLY A 164 -6.80 -25.15 -10.09
N GLN A 165 -5.74 -24.50 -10.58
CA GLN A 165 -4.54 -25.08 -11.16
C GLN A 165 -3.31 -24.32 -10.64
N VAL A 166 -2.23 -25.05 -10.36
CA VAL A 166 -0.95 -24.46 -9.94
C VAL A 166 -0.36 -23.68 -11.12
N PRO A 167 -0.10 -22.37 -10.99
CA PRO A 167 0.57 -21.61 -12.03
C PRO A 167 1.96 -22.21 -12.33
N PRO A 168 2.49 -22.09 -13.56
CA PRO A 168 3.76 -22.72 -13.91
C PRO A 168 4.91 -22.11 -13.08
N SER A 169 5.72 -22.95 -12.46
CA SER A 169 6.68 -22.60 -11.39
C SER A 169 7.83 -21.65 -11.77
N ASP A 170 8.01 -21.36 -13.06
CA ASP A 170 9.30 -20.87 -13.58
C ASP A 170 9.27 -19.46 -14.18
N SER A 171 8.22 -18.66 -13.95
CA SER A 171 8.20 -17.28 -14.49
C SER A 171 7.66 -16.25 -13.51
N ASP A 172 8.33 -15.09 -13.46
CA ASP A 172 7.80 -13.86 -12.86
C ASP A 172 6.66 -13.33 -13.74
N TYR A 173 5.43 -13.72 -13.44
CA TYR A 173 4.25 -13.18 -14.13
C TYR A 173 3.85 -11.86 -13.48
N SER A 174 3.74 -10.80 -14.29
CA SER A 174 3.22 -9.51 -13.84
C SER A 174 1.70 -9.40 -13.86
N GLU A 175 1.05 -10.31 -14.58
CA GLU A 175 -0.40 -10.29 -14.79
C GLU A 175 -0.93 -11.72 -14.80
N MET A 176 -2.09 -11.91 -14.18
CA MET A 176 -2.80 -13.19 -14.17
C MET A 176 -4.28 -12.96 -14.45
N ILE A 177 -4.83 -13.76 -15.36
CA ILE A 177 -6.23 -13.75 -15.74
C ILE A 177 -6.77 -15.14 -15.44
N CYS A 178 -7.89 -15.25 -14.74
CA CYS A 178 -8.47 -16.55 -14.44
C CYS A 178 -9.10 -17.21 -15.69
N ASP A 179 -9.13 -18.54 -15.70
CA ASP A 179 -9.69 -19.34 -16.81
C ASP A 179 -11.13 -18.91 -17.17
N HIS A 180 -11.96 -18.63 -16.16
CA HIS A 180 -13.34 -18.19 -16.38
C HIS A 180 -13.42 -16.90 -17.21
N CYS A 181 -12.60 -15.90 -16.87
CA CYS A 181 -12.55 -14.65 -17.64
C CYS A 181 -12.00 -14.89 -19.04
N MET A 182 -10.98 -15.73 -19.20
CA MET A 182 -10.41 -16.08 -20.51
C MET A 182 -11.46 -16.74 -21.43
N GLU A 183 -12.32 -17.60 -20.88
CA GLU A 183 -13.41 -18.26 -21.62
C GLU A 183 -14.56 -17.30 -21.93
N GLU A 184 -14.95 -16.45 -20.98
CA GLU A 184 -16.08 -15.53 -21.12
C GLU A 184 -15.77 -14.38 -22.09
N HIS A 185 -14.52 -13.94 -22.13
CA HIS A 185 -14.13 -12.70 -22.79
C HIS A 185 -13.07 -12.92 -23.87
N LYS A 186 -13.53 -13.14 -25.10
CA LYS A 186 -12.68 -13.38 -26.29
C LYS A 186 -11.61 -12.31 -26.56
N PHE A 187 -11.80 -11.08 -26.09
CA PHE A 187 -10.80 -10.02 -26.28
C PHE A 187 -9.55 -10.25 -25.41
N LEU A 188 -9.65 -11.04 -24.33
CA LEU A 188 -8.51 -11.40 -23.49
C LEU A 188 -7.58 -12.39 -24.19
N THR A 189 -8.11 -13.25 -25.07
CA THR A 189 -7.27 -14.08 -25.94
C THR A 189 -6.42 -13.21 -26.86
N THR A 190 -7.02 -12.22 -27.50
CA THR A 190 -6.30 -11.24 -28.34
C THR A 190 -5.30 -10.42 -27.53
N TYR A 191 -5.62 -10.12 -26.26
CA TYR A 191 -4.73 -9.40 -25.36
C TYR A 191 -3.45 -10.20 -25.05
N VAL A 192 -3.59 -11.47 -24.67
CA VAL A 192 -2.44 -12.35 -24.38
C VAL A 192 -1.56 -12.54 -25.63
N GLU A 193 -2.17 -12.66 -26.81
CA GLU A 193 -1.45 -12.75 -28.09
C GLU A 193 -0.56 -11.52 -28.38
N LEU A 194 -0.81 -10.35 -27.76
CA LEU A 194 0.06 -9.17 -27.89
C LEU A 194 1.41 -9.36 -27.18
N PHE A 195 1.43 -10.07 -26.06
CA PHE A 195 2.61 -10.23 -25.21
C PHE A 195 3.40 -11.52 -25.47
N ASP A 196 2.73 -12.56 -25.99
CA ASP A 196 3.40 -13.80 -26.44
C ASP A 196 4.22 -13.60 -27.74
N ALA A 197 4.04 -12.47 -28.43
CA ALA A 197 4.60 -12.23 -29.75
C ALA A 197 6.08 -11.79 -29.71
N ALA A 198 6.99 -12.76 -29.58
CA ALA A 198 8.37 -12.64 -30.06
C ALA A 198 8.49 -12.46 -31.61
N SER A 199 7.41 -12.12 -32.33
CA SER A 199 7.43 -11.95 -33.79
C SER A 199 6.13 -11.36 -34.37
N LYS A 200 5.93 -10.04 -34.34
CA LYS A 200 5.22 -9.27 -35.40
C LYS A 200 5.32 -7.75 -35.16
N PRO A 201 5.28 -6.92 -36.23
CA PRO A 201 5.36 -5.48 -36.12
C PRO A 201 4.09 -4.90 -35.46
N ALA A 202 4.26 -3.78 -34.77
CA ALA A 202 3.28 -3.02 -33.98
C ALA A 202 2.03 -2.48 -34.74
N GLU A 203 1.72 -2.99 -35.94
CA GLU A 203 0.69 -2.47 -36.85
C GLU A 203 -0.65 -3.23 -36.80
N SER A 204 -0.90 -4.06 -35.79
CA SER A 204 -2.24 -4.69 -35.64
C SER A 204 -2.76 -4.75 -34.21
N ILE A 205 -2.34 -3.84 -33.32
CA ILE A 205 -3.06 -3.63 -32.07
C ILE A 205 -4.39 -2.98 -32.45
N ASN A 206 -5.50 -3.72 -32.30
CA ASN A 206 -6.83 -3.19 -32.57
C ASN A 206 -7.25 -2.29 -31.40
N CYS A 207 -6.65 -1.10 -31.32
CA CYS A 207 -6.96 -0.11 -30.28
C CYS A 207 -8.45 0.24 -30.27
N ASP A 208 -9.10 0.21 -31.45
CA ASP A 208 -10.54 0.47 -31.57
C ASP A 208 -11.40 -0.55 -30.81
N LEU A 209 -10.97 -1.82 -30.71
CA LEU A 209 -11.63 -2.86 -29.92
C LEU A 209 -11.64 -2.52 -28.43
N TYR A 210 -10.47 -2.17 -27.88
CA TYR A 210 -10.31 -1.83 -26.47
C TYR A 210 -10.99 -0.51 -26.14
N LYS A 211 -10.92 0.47 -27.04
CA LYS A 211 -11.65 1.74 -26.96
C LYS A 211 -13.16 1.56 -26.93
N ALA A 212 -13.72 0.77 -27.83
CA ALA A 212 -15.15 0.50 -27.87
C ALA A 212 -15.66 -0.21 -26.61
N LYS A 213 -14.78 -0.94 -25.90
CA LYS A 213 -15.09 -1.60 -24.63
C LYS A 213 -14.74 -0.77 -23.39
N ASN A 214 -14.20 0.44 -23.56
CA ASN A 214 -13.69 1.29 -22.48
C ASN A 214 -12.61 0.58 -21.64
N MET A 215 -11.71 -0.14 -22.33
CA MET A 215 -10.63 -0.97 -21.78
C MET A 215 -9.26 -0.60 -22.37
N GLU A 216 -9.09 0.65 -22.80
CA GLU A 216 -7.81 1.16 -23.35
C GLU A 216 -6.65 0.98 -22.37
N PHE A 217 -6.93 0.98 -21.06
CA PHE A 217 -5.95 0.76 -19.99
C PHE A 217 -5.23 -0.60 -20.06
N LEU A 218 -5.81 -1.61 -20.74
CA LEU A 218 -5.14 -2.91 -20.87
C LEU A 218 -3.91 -2.80 -21.78
N ILE A 219 -3.98 -1.99 -22.82
CA ILE A 219 -2.90 -1.83 -23.81
C ILE A 219 -2.00 -0.62 -23.48
N ASP A 220 -2.18 -0.01 -22.31
CA ASP A 220 -1.40 1.14 -21.86
C ASP A 220 -0.18 0.66 -21.06
N GLU A 221 1.00 0.78 -21.66
CA GLU A 221 2.27 0.38 -21.04
C GLU A 221 2.57 1.19 -19.77
N GLU A 222 2.08 2.43 -19.68
CA GLU A 222 2.26 3.31 -18.52
C GLU A 222 1.27 3.03 -17.37
N ASP A 223 0.33 2.10 -17.56
CA ASP A 223 -0.66 1.71 -16.56
C ASP A 223 -0.52 0.23 -16.13
N THR A 224 0.66 -0.35 -16.32
CA THR A 224 1.03 -1.69 -15.87
C THR A 224 1.64 -1.67 -14.47
N VAL A 225 1.47 -2.73 -13.68
CA VAL A 225 2.15 -2.87 -12.36
C VAL A 225 3.66 -2.75 -12.51
N LYS A 226 4.22 -3.33 -13.58
CA LYS A 226 5.65 -3.23 -13.93
C LYS A 226 6.10 -1.78 -14.12
N PHE A 227 5.32 -0.94 -14.79
CA PHE A 227 5.66 0.46 -14.96
C PHE A 227 5.71 1.21 -13.62
N TYR A 228 4.70 1.00 -12.75
CA TYR A 228 4.70 1.60 -11.42
C TYR A 228 5.87 1.08 -10.56
N GLU A 229 6.16 -0.22 -10.58
CA GLU A 229 7.31 -0.78 -9.87
C GLU A 229 8.65 -0.27 -10.40
N ALA A 230 8.82 -0.16 -11.72
CA ALA A 230 10.04 0.34 -12.33
C ALA A 230 10.26 1.81 -11.97
N LYS A 231 9.20 2.62 -11.99
CA LYS A 231 9.22 4.02 -11.57
C LYS A 231 9.63 4.17 -10.09
N GLY A 232 9.17 3.26 -9.21
CA GLY A 232 9.67 3.17 -7.83
C GLY A 232 11.15 2.76 -7.77
N LYS A 233 11.57 1.74 -8.53
CA LYS A 233 12.94 1.20 -8.52
C LYS A 233 14.01 2.13 -9.12
N GLU A 234 13.70 2.91 -10.15
CA GLU A 234 14.66 3.79 -10.86
C GLU A 234 15.24 4.92 -9.99
N ARG A 235 14.68 5.14 -8.80
CA ARG A 235 15.12 6.21 -7.87
C ARG A 235 15.87 5.69 -6.64
N LYS A 236 16.08 4.37 -6.53
CA LYS A 236 16.80 3.75 -5.40
C LYS A 236 18.29 4.09 -5.38
N GLN A 237 18.78 4.60 -4.25
CA GLN A 237 20.09 4.24 -3.70
C GLN A 237 19.89 3.11 -2.67
N PRO A 238 20.85 2.18 -2.50
CA PRO A 238 20.70 1.11 -1.52
C PRO A 238 20.73 1.68 -0.09
N SER A 239 19.64 1.54 0.67
CA SER A 239 19.52 1.91 2.09
C SER A 239 19.39 0.66 2.98
N HIS A 240 19.85 0.82 4.22
CA HIS A 240 20.17 -0.15 5.27
C HIS A 240 18.95 -0.79 6.00
N ASN A 241 17.75 -0.79 5.42
CA ASN A 241 16.51 -1.01 6.18
C ASN A 241 15.73 -2.31 5.89
N ASP A 242 16.44 -3.41 5.62
CA ASP A 242 15.84 -4.75 5.51
C ASP A 242 15.05 -5.15 6.78
N GLN A 243 15.43 -4.63 7.95
CA GLN A 243 14.79 -4.94 9.23
C GLN A 243 13.43 -4.26 9.40
N LEU A 244 13.27 -3.01 8.95
CA LEU A 244 11.99 -2.30 8.98
C LEU A 244 10.99 -2.96 8.03
N MET A 245 11.44 -3.35 6.84
CA MET A 245 10.60 -4.07 5.88
C MET A 245 10.23 -5.47 6.37
N MET A 246 11.15 -6.19 7.03
CA MET A 246 10.83 -7.46 7.70
C MET A 246 9.80 -7.27 8.83
N ALA A 247 9.93 -6.22 9.65
CA ALA A 247 8.98 -5.94 10.73
C ALA A 247 7.60 -5.58 10.18
N LEU A 248 7.51 -4.74 9.15
CA LEU A 248 6.25 -4.39 8.49
C LEU A 248 5.62 -5.62 7.83
N SER A 249 6.40 -6.48 7.15
CA SER A 249 5.88 -7.68 6.50
C SER A 249 5.18 -8.67 7.45
N SER A 250 5.47 -8.58 8.76
CA SER A 250 4.86 -9.41 9.80
C SER A 250 3.53 -8.89 10.33
N LEU A 251 3.16 -7.65 9.97
CA LEU A 251 1.91 -7.01 10.37
C LEU A 251 0.83 -7.20 9.32
N ASP A 252 -0.45 -7.11 9.70
CA ASP A 252 -1.52 -7.03 8.71
C ASP A 252 -1.38 -5.75 7.85
N ARG A 253 -1.84 -5.78 6.60
CA ARG A 253 -1.63 -4.67 5.65
C ARG A 253 -2.23 -3.35 6.12
N VAL A 254 -3.32 -3.37 6.90
CA VAL A 254 -3.88 -2.16 7.52
C VAL A 254 -2.92 -1.60 8.57
N GLN A 255 -2.39 -2.49 9.42
CA GLN A 255 -1.40 -2.12 10.44
C GLN A 255 -0.08 -1.69 9.83
N GLN A 256 0.32 -2.24 8.69
CA GLN A 256 1.47 -1.78 7.92
C GLN A 256 1.27 -0.33 7.47
N VAL A 257 0.12 -0.02 6.87
CA VAL A 257 -0.19 1.32 6.37
C VAL A 257 -0.35 2.33 7.52
N GLU A 258 -1.01 1.95 8.62
CA GLU A 258 -1.09 2.78 9.83
C GLU A 258 0.30 3.01 10.44
N ALA A 259 1.12 1.97 10.58
CA ALA A 259 2.49 2.10 11.07
C ALA A 259 3.34 2.98 10.15
N ILE A 260 3.18 2.86 8.83
CA ILE A 260 3.85 3.72 7.85
C ILE A 260 3.39 5.17 7.99
N HIS A 261 2.09 5.41 8.15
CA HIS A 261 1.55 6.77 8.29
C HIS A 261 1.91 7.41 9.63
N GLU A 262 1.84 6.66 10.74
CA GLU A 262 2.34 7.09 12.05
C GLU A 262 3.84 7.38 11.99
N TYR A 263 4.60 6.52 11.31
CA TYR A 263 6.02 6.73 11.07
C TYR A 263 6.28 7.99 10.23
N GLN A 264 5.50 8.24 9.18
CA GLN A 264 5.59 9.45 8.36
C GLN A 264 5.26 10.71 9.16
N SER A 265 4.18 10.70 9.96
CA SER A 265 3.82 11.81 10.84
C SER A 265 4.93 12.06 11.88
N PHE A 266 5.41 10.99 12.51
CA PHE A 266 6.52 11.04 13.47
C PHE A 266 7.79 11.59 12.81
N SER A 267 8.14 11.10 11.61
CA SER A 267 9.31 11.51 10.85
C SER A 267 9.21 12.97 10.43
N ALA A 268 8.04 13.43 9.98
CA ALA A 268 7.80 14.84 9.63
C ALA A 268 8.00 15.76 10.84
N GLU A 269 7.46 15.39 12.01
CA GLU A 269 7.64 16.15 13.25
C GLU A 269 9.10 16.15 13.72
N LEU A 270 9.79 15.02 13.62
CA LEU A 270 11.20 14.89 13.96
C LEU A 270 12.06 15.73 13.01
N LYS A 271 11.78 15.69 11.70
CA LYS A 271 12.44 16.53 10.69
C LYS A 271 12.24 18.00 10.98
N GLU A 272 11.03 18.43 11.32
CA GLU A 272 10.75 19.83 11.66
C GLU A 272 11.46 20.26 12.96
N TYR A 273 11.55 19.36 13.95
CA TYR A 273 12.33 19.58 15.17
C TYR A 273 13.82 19.73 14.86
N LEU A 274 14.40 18.81 14.09
CA LEU A 274 15.81 18.79 13.72
C LEU A 274 16.21 19.94 12.78
N LYS A 275 15.29 20.40 11.92
CA LYS A 275 15.50 21.54 11.03
C LYS A 275 15.89 22.81 11.79
N LYS A 276 15.37 22.99 13.02
CA LYS A 276 15.73 24.12 13.90
C LYS A 276 17.21 24.11 14.28
N PHE A 277 17.85 22.96 14.30
CA PHE A 277 19.28 22.84 14.58
C PHE A 277 20.12 23.12 13.34
N ALA A 278 19.68 22.64 12.17
CA ALA A 278 20.29 22.93 10.88
C ALA A 278 20.30 24.43 10.57
N ASP A 279 19.14 25.10 10.70
CA ASP A 279 19.00 26.54 10.43
C ASP A 279 19.85 27.39 11.39
N ASN A 280 20.01 26.93 12.64
CA ASN A 280 20.78 27.62 13.66
C ASN A 280 22.26 27.17 13.73
N LYS A 281 22.71 26.28 12.83
CA LYS A 281 24.06 25.67 12.83
C LYS A 281 24.46 25.09 14.20
N LYS A 282 23.50 24.48 14.90
CA LYS A 282 23.72 23.83 16.19
C LYS A 282 23.89 22.33 16.00
N ILE A 283 24.81 21.76 16.78
CA ILE A 283 24.99 20.31 16.85
C ILE A 283 23.84 19.73 17.67
N VAL A 284 23.20 18.69 17.15
CA VAL A 284 22.18 17.92 17.86
C VAL A 284 22.86 17.05 18.91
N ARG A 285 22.37 17.09 20.14
CA ARG A 285 22.87 16.27 21.26
C ARG A 285 21.81 15.29 21.73
N ALA A 286 22.22 14.30 22.53
CA ALA A 286 21.32 13.29 23.08
C ALA A 286 20.15 13.92 23.85
N GLU A 287 20.40 15.00 24.60
CA GLU A 287 19.37 15.67 25.39
C GLU A 287 18.29 16.33 24.51
N ASP A 288 18.65 16.75 23.29
CA ASP A 288 17.71 17.34 22.33
C ASP A 288 16.74 16.28 21.78
N ILE A 289 17.24 15.04 21.58
CA ILE A 289 16.39 13.90 21.17
C ILE A 289 15.49 13.44 22.32
N GLU A 290 16.02 13.38 23.54
CA GLU A 290 15.21 13.07 24.74
C GLU A 290 14.09 14.10 24.96
N GLU A 291 14.35 15.39 24.72
CA GLU A 291 13.35 16.46 24.80
C GLU A 291 12.23 16.24 23.77
N PHE A 292 12.57 15.88 22.54
CA PHE A 292 11.57 15.61 21.49
C PHE A 292 10.65 14.45 21.88
N PHE A 293 11.20 13.31 22.29
CA PHE A 293 10.41 12.16 22.73
C PHE A 293 9.63 12.42 24.03
N GLY A 294 10.14 13.28 24.91
CA GLY A 294 9.41 13.76 26.09
C GLY A 294 8.14 14.51 25.70
N LYS A 295 8.24 15.46 24.77
CA LYS A 295 7.09 16.21 24.24
C LYS A 295 6.10 15.33 23.49
N LEU A 296 6.59 14.30 22.79
CA LEU A 296 5.74 13.35 22.07
C LEU A 296 4.90 12.50 23.04
N LYS A 297 5.47 12.09 24.17
CA LYS A 297 4.77 11.31 25.21
C LYS A 297 3.72 12.12 25.98
N GLU A 298 3.92 13.42 26.15
CA GLU A 298 2.95 14.32 26.80
C GLU A 298 1.73 14.64 25.91
N ARG A 299 1.79 14.30 24.61
CA ARG A 299 0.74 14.55 23.61
C ARG A 299 -0.18 13.36 23.36
N LYS A 300 0.11 12.17 23.90
CA LYS A 300 -0.78 10.99 23.91
C LYS A 300 -1.71 11.05 25.11
#